data_AF-A0A9P3A1L5-F1
#
_entry.id   AF-A0A9P3A1L5-F1
#
_cell.length_a   1.000
_cell.length_b   1.000
_cell.length_c   1.000
_cell.angle_alpha   90.00
_cell.angle_beta   90.00
_cell.angle_gamma   90.00
#
_symmetry.space_group_name_H-M   'P 1'
#
loop_
_entity.id
_entity.type
_entity.pdbx_description
1 polymer ?
#
loop_
_entity_poly.entity_id
_entity_poly.type
_entity_poly.pdbx_seq_one_letter_code
_entity_poly.pdbx_strand_id
1 'polypeptide(L)'
;MGYPNLETGLGPGAETDCAGDRESVGLLALYVELMGIRTMILRSTRDRDLGEPFPWEPMSMWSSAGRKIEAWHQSLRPQFCLAPENIYARQSQNQLTPLVMLHIWYHQCMTDLYRLAMPGFPESEGSTVISSASPSWVNQTQLACVDHAQSLAKTFRTLTNVVGDSFVCLDPSLPMCIYESMRIRVQHLFLASTVGQETLLADFLEDAEYMLRAVERMKRYFRQAEWLAEGVWNFDQPYPHAVGGNWQDISAFSTSALAQEPPDDVITLLDQLVPSASGDSQLNGSWGMPGDWMATGYERLEPSSDPSGNAS
;
A
#
# COMPACT_ATOMS: atom_id res chain seq x y z
N MET A 1 -71.39 -7.37 7.52
CA MET A 1 -70.05 -7.01 7.01
C MET A 1 -69.07 -7.98 7.60
N GLY A 2 -68.56 -8.89 6.78
CA GLY A 2 -67.64 -9.95 7.19
C GLY A 2 -66.18 -9.53 7.00
N TYR A 3 -65.34 -9.98 7.89
CA TYR A 3 -63.89 -10.08 7.67
C TYR A 3 -63.56 -11.58 7.57
N PRO A 4 -63.00 -12.06 6.45
CA PRO A 4 -62.54 -13.44 6.35
C PRO A 4 -61.11 -13.60 6.90
N ASN A 5 -60.91 -14.78 7.51
CA ASN A 5 -59.68 -15.30 8.10
C ASN A 5 -58.52 -15.42 7.08
N LEU A 6 -57.29 -15.20 7.53
CA LEU A 6 -56.07 -15.65 6.86
C LEU A 6 -55.29 -16.60 7.79
N GLU A 7 -55.65 -17.88 7.74
CA GLU A 7 -54.71 -18.97 7.98
C GLU A 7 -54.53 -19.69 6.63
N THR A 8 -53.28 -19.83 6.19
CA THR A 8 -52.70 -20.76 5.19
C THR A 8 -51.60 -20.01 4.42
N GLY A 9 -50.35 -20.43 4.33
CA GLY A 9 -49.64 -21.58 4.88
C GLY A 9 -48.14 -21.38 4.63
N LEU A 10 -47.30 -21.93 5.52
CA LEU A 10 -45.88 -22.11 5.24
C LEU A 10 -45.73 -23.07 4.06
N GLY A 11 -45.29 -22.56 2.92
CA GLY A 11 -44.83 -23.38 1.81
C GLY A 11 -43.40 -23.89 2.07
N PRO A 12 -43.08 -25.15 1.72
CA PRO A 12 -41.72 -25.66 1.77
C PRO A 12 -40.99 -25.17 0.50
N GLY A 13 -40.23 -24.09 0.60
CA GLY A 13 -39.57 -23.52 -0.58
C GLY A 13 -38.47 -22.49 -0.28
N ALA A 14 -37.89 -22.50 0.92
CA ALA A 14 -36.83 -21.57 1.30
C ALA A 14 -35.43 -22.21 1.28
N GLU A 15 -35.22 -23.24 0.45
CA GLU A 15 -33.91 -23.89 0.28
C GLU A 15 -33.59 -24.13 -1.20
N THR A 16 -33.73 -23.10 -2.05
CA THR A 16 -33.11 -23.07 -3.39
C THR A 16 -33.06 -21.64 -3.88
N ASP A 17 -31.86 -21.03 -3.78
CA ASP A 17 -31.23 -20.11 -4.76
C ASP A 17 -30.36 -19.04 -4.09
N CYS A 18 -29.22 -19.44 -3.51
CA CYS A 18 -28.10 -18.52 -3.26
C CYS A 18 -27.15 -18.42 -4.48
N ALA A 19 -27.41 -19.17 -5.55
CA ALA A 19 -26.58 -19.18 -6.76
C ALA A 19 -26.91 -18.03 -7.72
N GLY A 20 -28.17 -17.59 -7.78
CA GLY A 20 -28.62 -16.45 -8.60
C GLY A 20 -28.20 -15.07 -8.08
N ASP A 21 -27.81 -14.95 -6.80
CA ASP A 21 -27.51 -13.66 -6.17
C ASP A 21 -26.18 -13.05 -6.65
N ARG A 22 -25.23 -13.90 -7.10
CA ARG A 22 -23.91 -13.46 -7.58
C ARG A 22 -23.94 -12.76 -8.93
N GLU A 23 -25.02 -12.92 -9.72
CA GLU A 23 -25.16 -12.22 -11.01
C GLU A 23 -25.34 -10.70 -10.83
N SER A 24 -25.88 -10.28 -9.69
CA SER A 24 -26.18 -8.87 -9.37
C SER A 24 -25.00 -8.10 -8.75
N VAL A 25 -23.90 -8.78 -8.43
CA VAL A 25 -22.76 -8.18 -7.72
C VAL A 25 -22.04 -7.16 -8.62
N GLY A 26 -22.16 -5.88 -8.26
CA GLY A 26 -21.52 -4.75 -8.93
C GLY A 26 -20.13 -4.41 -8.36
N LEU A 27 -19.46 -3.41 -8.96
CA LEU A 27 -18.11 -2.96 -8.59
C LEU A 27 -17.97 -2.60 -7.10
N LEU A 28 -18.99 -1.96 -6.51
CA LEU A 28 -18.97 -1.60 -5.09
C LEU A 28 -18.94 -2.83 -4.18
N ALA A 29 -19.74 -3.85 -4.48
CA ALA A 29 -19.77 -5.06 -3.68
C ALA A 29 -18.43 -5.80 -3.75
N LEU A 30 -17.83 -5.90 -4.95
CA LEU A 30 -16.49 -6.46 -5.14
C LEU A 30 -15.43 -5.67 -4.36
N TYR A 31 -15.51 -4.34 -4.36
CA TYR A 31 -14.62 -3.49 -3.59
C TYR A 31 -14.76 -3.72 -2.07
N VAL A 32 -15.99 -3.81 -1.56
CA VAL A 32 -16.24 -4.08 -0.14
C VAL A 32 -15.69 -5.45 0.26
N GLU A 33 -15.90 -6.49 -0.56
CA GLU A 33 -15.31 -7.81 -0.34
C GLU A 33 -13.78 -7.74 -0.27
N LEU A 34 -13.16 -7.03 -1.22
CA LEU A 34 -11.71 -6.84 -1.25
C LEU A 34 -11.19 -6.11 -0.01
N MET A 35 -11.88 -5.07 0.46
CA MET A 35 -11.49 -4.36 1.70
C MET A 35 -11.65 -5.23 2.95
N GLY A 36 -12.64 -6.13 2.97
CA GLY A 36 -12.77 -7.16 3.99
C GLY A 36 -11.58 -8.13 3.99
N ILE A 37 -11.12 -8.53 2.81
CA ILE A 37 -9.92 -9.36 2.65
C ILE A 37 -8.67 -8.57 3.08
N ARG A 38 -8.56 -7.30 2.71
CA ARG A 38 -7.46 -6.43 3.15
C ARG A 38 -7.36 -6.35 4.68
N THR A 39 -8.50 -6.23 5.36
CA THR A 39 -8.53 -6.24 6.83
C THR A 39 -7.97 -7.55 7.40
N MET A 40 -8.29 -8.68 6.79
CA MET A 40 -7.73 -9.98 7.16
C MET A 40 -6.22 -10.04 6.93
N ILE A 41 -5.74 -9.50 5.79
CA ILE A 41 -4.31 -9.41 5.46
C ILE A 41 -3.57 -8.60 6.52
N LEU A 42 -4.03 -7.38 6.82
CA LEU A 42 -3.38 -6.49 7.77
C LEU A 42 -3.30 -7.09 9.18
N ARG A 43 -4.34 -7.81 9.61
CA ARG A 43 -4.30 -8.55 10.89
C ARG A 43 -3.25 -9.65 10.88
N SER A 44 -3.13 -10.38 9.77
CA SER A 44 -2.15 -11.48 9.64
C SER A 44 -0.70 -11.01 9.56
N THR A 45 -0.44 -9.76 9.18
CA THR A 45 0.93 -9.23 9.03
C THR A 45 1.36 -8.26 10.13
N ARG A 46 0.42 -7.52 10.76
CA ARG A 46 0.75 -6.50 11.77
C ARG A 46 0.49 -6.94 13.20
N ASP A 47 -0.55 -7.74 13.42
CA ASP A 47 -1.06 -8.09 14.76
C ASP A 47 -0.95 -9.61 15.01
N ARG A 48 0.21 -10.22 14.67
CA ARG A 48 0.38 -11.66 14.82
C ARG A 48 0.40 -12.06 16.29
N ASP A 49 -0.57 -12.89 16.68
CA ASP A 49 -0.68 -13.37 18.06
C ASP A 49 0.45 -14.35 18.42
N LEU A 50 0.87 -14.32 19.69
CA LEU A 50 1.81 -15.30 20.23
C LEU A 50 1.20 -16.70 20.17
N GLY A 51 1.77 -17.56 19.35
CA GLY A 51 1.31 -18.94 19.13
C GLY A 51 0.59 -19.16 17.80
N GLU A 52 0.41 -18.12 16.98
CA GLU A 52 -0.04 -18.31 15.60
C GLU A 52 1.01 -19.07 14.77
N PRO A 53 0.59 -20.05 13.92
CA PRO A 53 1.43 -20.68 12.92
C PRO A 53 2.25 -19.67 12.10
N PHE A 54 3.48 -20.03 11.73
CA PHE A 54 4.32 -19.14 10.93
C PHE A 54 3.72 -18.90 9.53
N PRO A 55 4.02 -17.76 8.87
CA PRO A 55 3.44 -17.41 7.58
C PRO A 55 3.64 -18.47 6.47
N TRP A 56 4.78 -19.18 6.47
CA TRP A 56 5.05 -20.27 5.53
C TRP A 56 4.32 -21.58 5.83
N GLU A 57 3.62 -21.67 6.96
CA GLU A 57 2.79 -22.82 7.28
C GLU A 57 1.42 -22.73 6.59
N PRO A 58 0.91 -23.82 6.00
CA PRO A 58 -0.34 -23.79 5.25
C PRO A 58 -1.57 -23.31 6.02
N MET A 59 -1.56 -23.51 7.34
CA MET A 59 -2.70 -23.23 8.24
C MET A 59 -2.61 -21.87 8.92
N SER A 60 -1.59 -21.05 8.61
CA SER A 60 -1.49 -19.68 9.12
C SER A 60 -2.62 -18.79 8.62
N MET A 61 -2.93 -17.71 9.35
CA MET A 61 -3.88 -16.71 8.85
C MET A 61 -3.35 -16.04 7.61
N TRP A 62 -2.03 -15.85 7.52
CA TRP A 62 -1.35 -15.32 6.35
C TRP A 62 -1.62 -16.17 5.09
N SER A 63 -1.37 -17.47 5.17
CA SER A 63 -1.62 -18.40 4.04
C SER A 63 -3.10 -18.45 3.66
N SER A 64 -3.99 -18.36 4.67
CA SER A 64 -5.44 -18.30 4.45
C SER A 64 -5.89 -17.00 3.77
N ALA A 65 -5.30 -15.86 4.14
CA ALA A 65 -5.55 -14.57 3.53
C ALA A 65 -5.10 -14.57 2.06
N GLY A 66 -3.90 -15.11 1.77
CA GLY A 66 -3.37 -15.31 0.42
C GLY A 66 -4.30 -16.14 -0.47
N ARG A 67 -4.75 -17.32 0.01
CA ARG A 67 -5.72 -18.14 -0.73
C ARG A 67 -7.03 -17.38 -0.99
N LYS A 68 -7.51 -16.61 -0.01
CA LYS A 68 -8.78 -15.89 -0.12
C LYS A 68 -8.72 -14.77 -1.16
N ILE A 69 -7.64 -14.00 -1.20
CA ILE A 69 -7.48 -12.93 -2.20
C ILE A 69 -7.28 -13.48 -3.61
N GLU A 70 -6.54 -14.57 -3.77
CA GLU A 70 -6.37 -15.23 -5.06
C GLU A 70 -7.69 -15.81 -5.57
N ALA A 71 -8.45 -16.50 -4.71
CA ALA A 71 -9.76 -17.03 -5.05
C ALA A 71 -10.75 -15.91 -5.41
N TRP A 72 -10.70 -14.78 -4.69
CA TRP A 72 -11.50 -13.60 -5.01
C TRP A 72 -11.16 -13.07 -6.41
N HIS A 73 -9.87 -12.91 -6.73
CA HIS A 73 -9.44 -12.41 -8.04
C HIS A 73 -9.81 -13.37 -9.18
N GLN A 74 -9.65 -14.68 -8.98
CA GLN A 74 -10.05 -15.71 -9.94
C GLN A 74 -11.57 -15.77 -10.15
N SER A 75 -12.36 -15.31 -9.17
CA SER A 75 -13.81 -15.25 -9.27
C SER A 75 -14.34 -14.03 -10.04
N LEU A 76 -13.46 -13.09 -10.42
CA LEU A 76 -13.86 -11.89 -11.15
C LEU A 76 -14.41 -12.27 -12.53
N ARG A 77 -15.63 -11.79 -12.81
CA ARG A 77 -16.26 -11.96 -14.12
C ARG A 77 -15.51 -11.16 -15.20
N PRO A 78 -15.54 -11.58 -16.47
CA PRO A 78 -14.86 -10.90 -17.57
C PRO A 78 -15.16 -9.40 -17.67
N GLN A 79 -16.40 -8.98 -17.35
CA GLN A 79 -16.85 -7.58 -17.36
C GLN A 79 -16.21 -6.66 -16.29
N PHE A 80 -15.42 -7.23 -15.37
CA PHE A 80 -14.68 -6.52 -14.33
C PHE A 80 -13.16 -6.61 -14.55
N CYS A 81 -12.69 -7.25 -15.61
CA CYS A 81 -11.28 -7.26 -15.98
C CYS A 81 -10.88 -5.93 -16.66
N LEU A 82 -9.62 -5.51 -16.53
CA LEU A 82 -9.05 -4.36 -17.24
C LEU A 82 -8.74 -4.70 -18.71
N ALA A 83 -9.77 -5.08 -19.45
CA ALA A 83 -9.71 -5.25 -20.91
C ALA A 83 -10.16 -3.96 -21.62
N PRO A 84 -9.64 -3.66 -22.84
CA PRO A 84 -9.98 -2.42 -23.55
C PRO A 84 -11.49 -2.18 -23.70
N GLU A 85 -12.25 -3.22 -24.02
CA GLU A 85 -13.71 -3.17 -24.16
C GLU A 85 -14.41 -2.75 -22.85
N ASN A 86 -13.94 -3.26 -21.71
CA ASN A 86 -14.48 -2.91 -20.40
C ASN A 86 -14.07 -1.49 -20.02
N ILE A 87 -12.83 -1.10 -20.31
CA ILE A 87 -12.33 0.26 -20.05
C ILE A 87 -13.20 1.29 -20.78
N TYR A 88 -13.43 1.11 -22.08
CA TYR A 88 -14.29 2.02 -22.85
C TYR A 88 -15.73 2.02 -22.35
N ALA A 89 -16.30 0.84 -22.08
CA ALA A 89 -17.65 0.72 -21.56
C ALA A 89 -17.79 1.46 -20.22
N ARG A 90 -16.87 1.26 -19.28
CA ARG A 90 -16.89 1.92 -17.96
C ARG A 90 -16.57 3.40 -18.04
N GLN A 91 -15.75 3.84 -18.99
CA GLN A 91 -15.52 5.26 -19.24
C GLN A 91 -16.82 5.96 -19.64
N SER A 92 -17.58 5.37 -20.58
CA SER A 92 -18.88 5.92 -21.02
C SER A 92 -19.94 5.97 -19.91
N GLN A 93 -19.82 5.08 -18.91
CA GLN A 93 -20.73 4.97 -17.77
C GLN A 93 -20.30 5.82 -16.56
N ASN A 94 -19.19 6.57 -16.64
CA ASN A 94 -18.57 7.23 -15.48
C ASN A 94 -18.23 6.26 -14.33
N GLN A 95 -17.89 5.01 -14.67
CA GLN A 95 -17.53 3.94 -13.73
C GLN A 95 -16.09 3.46 -13.91
N LEU A 96 -15.27 4.19 -14.69
CA LEU A 96 -13.88 3.79 -14.92
C LEU A 96 -13.03 3.89 -13.65
N THR A 97 -13.18 4.93 -12.83
CA THR A 97 -12.47 5.05 -11.55
C THR A 97 -12.69 3.85 -10.63
N PRO A 98 -13.94 3.43 -10.33
CA PRO A 98 -14.17 2.21 -9.55
C PRO A 98 -13.59 0.94 -10.16
N LEU A 99 -13.63 0.79 -11.50
CA LEU A 99 -13.02 -0.38 -12.16
C LEU A 99 -11.49 -0.36 -11.97
N VAL A 100 -10.84 0.78 -12.23
CA VAL A 100 -9.38 0.92 -12.06
C VAL A 100 -8.96 0.67 -10.63
N MET A 101 -9.65 1.30 -9.68
CA MET A 101 -9.33 1.16 -8.27
C MET A 101 -9.53 -0.27 -7.76
N LEU A 102 -10.45 -1.05 -8.33
CA LEU A 102 -10.61 -2.46 -7.99
C LEU A 102 -9.30 -3.26 -8.21
N HIS A 103 -8.65 -3.04 -9.35
CA HIS A 103 -7.39 -3.72 -9.69
C HIS A 103 -6.20 -3.15 -8.91
N ILE A 104 -6.16 -1.84 -8.72
CA ILE A 104 -5.11 -1.19 -7.92
C ILE A 104 -5.15 -1.68 -6.48
N TRP A 105 -6.35 -1.74 -5.87
CA TRP A 105 -6.51 -2.27 -4.53
C TRP A 105 -6.17 -3.76 -4.45
N TYR A 106 -6.43 -4.55 -5.49
CA TYR A 106 -6.03 -5.95 -5.52
C TYR A 106 -4.51 -6.08 -5.39
N HIS A 107 -3.77 -5.38 -6.24
CA HIS A 107 -2.31 -5.41 -6.16
C HIS A 107 -1.79 -4.77 -4.87
N GLN A 108 -2.41 -3.70 -4.36
CA GLN A 108 -2.07 -3.11 -3.06
C GLN A 108 -2.24 -4.12 -1.91
N CYS A 109 -3.32 -4.91 -1.93
CA CYS A 109 -3.54 -5.94 -0.92
C CYS A 109 -2.49 -7.04 -1.00
N MET A 110 -2.08 -7.43 -2.22
CA MET A 110 -1.01 -8.41 -2.42
C MET A 110 0.34 -7.86 -1.96
N THR A 111 0.66 -6.58 -2.19
CA THR A 111 1.85 -5.96 -1.61
C THR A 111 1.77 -5.88 -0.09
N ASP A 112 0.61 -5.54 0.48
CA ASP A 112 0.39 -5.52 1.94
C ASP A 112 0.60 -6.92 2.55
N LEU A 113 0.25 -7.98 1.82
CA LEU A 113 0.45 -9.38 2.23
C LEU A 113 1.94 -9.78 2.16
N TYR A 114 2.62 -9.48 1.05
CA TYR A 114 3.99 -9.95 0.80
C TYR A 114 5.08 -9.08 1.42
N ARG A 115 4.79 -7.83 1.80
CA ARG A 115 5.78 -6.93 2.42
C ARG A 115 6.37 -7.46 3.72
N LEU A 116 5.74 -8.45 4.35
CA LEU A 116 6.26 -9.10 5.58
C LEU A 116 7.71 -9.58 5.39
N ALA A 117 8.08 -10.03 4.19
CA ALA A 117 9.40 -10.56 3.88
C ALA A 117 10.36 -9.49 3.32
N MET A 118 9.85 -8.29 3.03
CA MET A 118 10.67 -7.17 2.56
C MET A 118 11.32 -6.50 3.76
N PRO A 119 12.65 -6.36 3.87
CA PRO A 119 13.28 -5.57 4.92
C PRO A 119 12.97 -4.07 4.74
N GLY A 120 13.13 -3.29 5.81
CA GLY A 120 12.96 -1.82 5.76
C GLY A 120 11.52 -1.33 5.87
N PHE A 121 10.57 -2.23 6.17
CA PHE A 121 9.18 -1.88 6.45
C PHE A 121 8.83 -2.12 7.93
N PRO A 122 8.05 -1.24 8.56
CA PRO A 122 7.58 -1.45 9.93
C PRO A 122 6.77 -2.75 10.10
N GLU A 123 6.06 -3.15 9.04
CA GLU A 123 5.21 -4.35 8.96
C GLU A 123 5.99 -5.61 8.57
N SER A 124 7.30 -5.49 8.36
CA SER A 124 8.15 -6.65 8.11
C SER A 124 8.19 -7.53 9.35
N GLU A 125 8.22 -8.83 9.11
CA GLU A 125 8.47 -9.77 10.19
C GLU A 125 9.85 -9.54 10.79
N GLY A 126 9.94 -9.75 12.11
CA GLY A 126 11.20 -9.56 12.84
C GLY A 126 12.32 -10.40 12.24
N SER A 127 13.53 -9.84 12.18
CA SER A 127 14.68 -10.50 11.56
C SER A 127 14.95 -11.91 12.11
N THR A 128 14.66 -12.15 13.39
CA THR A 128 14.74 -13.46 14.03
C THR A 128 13.74 -14.47 13.46
N VAL A 129 12.49 -14.06 13.21
CA VAL A 129 11.43 -14.89 12.62
C VAL A 129 11.75 -15.17 11.15
N ILE A 130 12.09 -14.14 10.38
CA ILE A 130 12.47 -14.30 8.96
C ILE A 130 13.68 -15.22 8.80
N SER A 131 14.66 -15.17 9.71
CA SER A 131 15.83 -16.06 9.68
C SER A 131 15.48 -17.54 9.90
N SER A 132 14.30 -17.84 10.46
CA SER A 132 13.80 -19.21 10.60
C SER A 132 13.05 -19.72 9.36
N ALA A 133 12.69 -18.83 8.43
CA ALA A 133 12.08 -19.19 7.16
C ALA A 133 13.12 -19.75 6.19
N SER A 134 12.67 -20.59 5.24
CA SER A 134 13.57 -21.05 4.18
C SER A 134 13.99 -19.86 3.28
N PRO A 135 15.26 -19.77 2.84
CA PRO A 135 15.71 -18.69 1.96
C PRO A 135 14.91 -18.61 0.66
N SER A 136 14.49 -19.75 0.11
CA SER A 136 13.64 -19.81 -1.09
C SER A 136 12.28 -19.16 -0.87
N TRP A 137 11.65 -19.39 0.30
CA TRP A 137 10.37 -18.78 0.61
C TRP A 137 10.49 -17.27 0.77
N VAL A 138 11.54 -16.80 1.45
CA VAL A 138 11.79 -15.35 1.61
C VAL A 138 11.97 -14.69 0.24
N ASN A 139 12.82 -15.26 -0.62
CA ASN A 139 13.08 -14.73 -1.95
C ASN A 139 11.80 -14.70 -2.81
N GLN A 140 11.03 -15.80 -2.85
CA GLN A 140 9.78 -15.85 -3.59
C GLN A 140 8.76 -14.83 -3.10
N THR A 141 8.67 -14.64 -1.78
CA THR A 141 7.75 -13.67 -1.17
C THR A 141 8.16 -12.24 -1.50
N GLN A 142 9.46 -11.93 -1.47
CA GLN A 142 9.98 -10.62 -1.87
C GLN A 142 9.73 -10.34 -3.36
N LEU A 143 10.02 -11.30 -4.24
CA LEU A 143 9.75 -11.16 -5.67
C LEU A 143 8.26 -10.97 -5.96
N ALA A 144 7.39 -11.74 -5.31
CA ALA A 144 5.94 -11.57 -5.43
C ALA A 144 5.50 -10.15 -5.01
N CYS A 145 6.05 -9.62 -3.91
CA CYS A 145 5.79 -8.24 -3.49
C CYS A 145 6.13 -7.23 -4.60
N VAL A 146 7.31 -7.40 -5.21
CA VAL A 146 7.79 -6.53 -6.29
C VAL A 146 6.96 -6.65 -7.56
N ASP A 147 6.57 -7.87 -7.94
CA ASP A 147 5.73 -8.15 -9.11
C ASP A 147 4.36 -7.46 -8.99
N HIS A 148 3.77 -7.47 -7.79
CA HIS A 148 2.52 -6.77 -7.54
C HIS A 148 2.70 -5.25 -7.55
N ALA A 149 3.79 -4.72 -6.99
CA ALA A 149 4.13 -3.30 -7.09
C ALA A 149 4.28 -2.84 -8.56
N GLN A 150 5.01 -3.62 -9.39
CA GLN A 150 5.12 -3.40 -10.83
C GLN A 150 3.75 -3.43 -11.53
N SER A 151 2.85 -4.30 -11.09
CA SER A 151 1.54 -4.44 -11.71
C SER A 151 0.62 -3.22 -11.52
N LEU A 152 0.85 -2.40 -10.48
CA LEU A 152 0.20 -1.08 -10.38
C LEU A 152 0.62 -0.19 -11.56
N ALA A 153 1.92 -0.10 -11.86
CA ALA A 153 2.40 0.68 -13.00
C ALA A 153 1.87 0.14 -14.34
N LYS A 154 1.81 -1.19 -14.51
CA LYS A 154 1.20 -1.84 -15.68
C LYS A 154 -0.28 -1.49 -15.84
N THR A 155 -1.02 -1.32 -14.75
CA THR A 155 -2.41 -0.83 -14.78
C THR A 155 -2.49 0.55 -15.43
N PHE A 156 -1.64 1.49 -15.03
CA PHE A 156 -1.60 2.83 -15.63
C PHE A 156 -1.14 2.82 -17.09
N ARG A 157 -0.11 2.03 -17.42
CA ARG A 157 0.33 1.85 -18.81
C ARG A 157 -0.82 1.35 -19.69
N THR A 158 -1.59 0.37 -19.20
CA THR A 158 -2.78 -0.14 -19.90
C THR A 158 -3.84 0.94 -20.09
N LEU A 159 -4.12 1.75 -19.06
CA LEU A 159 -5.10 2.83 -19.14
C LEU A 159 -4.66 3.91 -20.13
N THR A 160 -3.42 4.38 -20.03
CA THR A 160 -2.86 5.38 -20.96
C THR A 160 -2.91 4.88 -22.40
N ASN A 161 -2.65 3.59 -22.65
CA ASN A 161 -2.73 3.03 -24.00
C ASN A 161 -4.16 2.98 -24.56
N VAL A 162 -5.18 2.83 -23.71
CA VAL A 162 -6.58 2.66 -24.15
C VAL A 162 -7.32 4.00 -24.22
N VAL A 163 -7.24 4.83 -23.18
CA VAL A 163 -8.01 6.08 -23.05
C VAL A 163 -7.14 7.34 -23.12
N GLY A 164 -5.83 7.18 -23.32
CA GLY A 164 -4.88 8.28 -23.34
C GLY A 164 -4.77 8.97 -21.98
N ASP A 165 -4.30 10.21 -22.03
CA ASP A 165 -4.10 11.06 -20.86
C ASP A 165 -5.37 11.77 -20.37
N SER A 166 -6.54 11.38 -20.90
CA SER A 166 -7.84 12.01 -20.61
C SER A 166 -8.45 11.56 -19.28
N PHE A 167 -8.04 10.40 -18.77
CA PHE A 167 -8.59 9.83 -17.55
C PHE A 167 -7.95 10.46 -16.31
N VAL A 168 -8.81 10.91 -15.40
CA VAL A 168 -8.42 11.34 -14.05
C VAL A 168 -9.07 10.39 -13.05
N CYS A 169 -8.27 9.73 -12.23
CA CYS A 169 -8.79 8.89 -11.16
C CYS A 169 -9.32 9.76 -10.01
N LEU A 170 -10.60 9.60 -9.66
CA LEU A 170 -11.26 10.37 -8.61
C LEU A 170 -11.35 9.62 -7.27
N ASP A 171 -10.31 8.85 -6.93
CA ASP A 171 -10.20 8.15 -5.64
C ASP A 171 -9.01 8.70 -4.84
N PRO A 172 -9.24 9.24 -3.61
CA PRO A 172 -8.18 9.87 -2.81
C PRO A 172 -7.11 8.89 -2.31
N SER A 173 -7.35 7.58 -2.39
CA SER A 173 -6.43 6.54 -1.91
C SER A 173 -5.30 6.24 -2.91
N LEU A 174 -5.47 6.66 -4.17
CA LEU A 174 -4.54 6.32 -5.24
C LEU A 174 -3.10 6.83 -5.02
N PRO A 175 -2.86 8.08 -4.56
CA PRO A 175 -1.51 8.54 -4.28
C PRO A 175 -0.78 7.68 -3.26
N MET A 176 -1.48 7.21 -2.22
CA MET A 176 -0.90 6.31 -1.22
C MET A 176 -0.47 4.97 -1.86
N CYS A 177 -1.32 4.38 -2.70
CA CYS A 177 -1.00 3.12 -3.36
C CYS A 177 0.23 3.25 -4.29
N ILE A 178 0.33 4.39 -5.00
CA ILE A 178 1.48 4.70 -5.86
C ILE A 178 2.75 4.85 -5.03
N TYR A 179 2.69 5.62 -3.94
CA TYR A 179 3.82 5.82 -3.05
C TYR A 179 4.33 4.48 -2.48
N GLU A 180 3.44 3.63 -1.95
CA GLU A 180 3.82 2.33 -1.40
C GLU A 180 4.43 1.41 -2.46
N SER A 181 3.88 1.38 -3.67
CA SER A 181 4.46 0.61 -4.78
C SER A 181 5.86 1.11 -5.15
N MET A 182 6.05 2.43 -5.28
CA MET A 182 7.35 3.02 -5.57
C MET A 182 8.36 2.69 -4.47
N ARG A 183 7.96 2.78 -3.21
CA ARG A 183 8.81 2.45 -2.07
C ARG A 183 9.26 0.98 -2.07
N ILE A 184 8.36 0.05 -2.40
CA ILE A 184 8.71 -1.38 -2.56
C ILE A 184 9.73 -1.58 -3.68
N ARG A 185 9.55 -0.91 -4.82
CA ARG A 185 10.47 -0.99 -5.96
C ARG A 185 11.85 -0.44 -5.62
N VAL A 186 11.90 0.69 -4.93
CA VAL A 186 13.14 1.29 -4.44
C VAL A 186 13.83 0.38 -3.42
N GLN A 187 13.09 -0.20 -2.48
CA GLN A 187 13.63 -1.17 -1.53
C GLN A 187 14.24 -2.39 -2.24
N HIS A 188 13.59 -2.89 -3.29
CA HIS A 188 14.12 -4.00 -4.07
C HIS A 188 15.42 -3.64 -4.80
N LEU A 189 15.56 -2.40 -5.30
CA LEU A 189 16.81 -1.90 -5.88
C LEU A 189 17.96 -1.93 -4.87
N PHE A 190 17.71 -1.64 -3.58
CA PHE A 190 18.74 -1.74 -2.53
C PHE A 190 19.14 -3.17 -2.18
N LEU A 191 18.23 -4.13 -2.37
CA LEU A 191 18.49 -5.53 -2.10
C LEU A 191 19.14 -6.24 -3.28
N ALA A 192 19.01 -5.70 -4.49
CA ALA A 192 19.62 -6.23 -5.69
C ALA A 192 21.16 -6.12 -5.61
N SER A 193 21.85 -7.11 -6.18
CA SER A 193 23.29 -7.00 -6.42
C SER A 193 23.59 -5.87 -7.40
N THR A 194 24.79 -5.31 -7.33
CA THR A 194 25.27 -4.26 -8.26
C THR A 194 25.18 -4.68 -9.73
N VAL A 195 25.27 -5.98 -10.02
CA VAL A 195 25.05 -6.55 -11.36
C VAL A 195 23.55 -6.58 -11.69
N GLY A 196 23.13 -5.82 -12.70
CA GLY A 196 21.73 -5.74 -13.16
C GLY A 196 20.90 -4.62 -12.53
N GLN A 197 21.48 -3.87 -11.58
CA GLN A 197 20.80 -2.76 -10.92
C GLN A 197 20.42 -1.63 -11.89
N GLU A 198 21.24 -1.37 -12.92
CA GLU A 198 20.94 -0.37 -13.97
C GLU A 198 19.67 -0.71 -14.75
N THR A 199 19.47 -1.99 -15.10
CA THR A 199 18.26 -2.44 -15.80
C THR A 199 17.04 -2.33 -14.90
N LEU A 200 17.15 -2.79 -13.65
CA LEU A 200 16.07 -2.67 -12.68
C LEU A 200 15.68 -1.21 -12.41
N LEU A 201 16.69 -0.32 -12.39
CA LEU A 201 16.49 1.11 -12.26
C LEU A 201 15.73 1.65 -13.48
N ALA A 202 16.21 1.39 -14.69
CA ALA A 202 15.53 1.83 -15.92
C ALA A 202 14.06 1.38 -15.95
N ASP A 203 13.79 0.11 -15.61
CA ASP A 203 12.44 -0.44 -15.52
C ASP A 203 11.60 0.25 -14.44
N PHE A 204 12.21 0.63 -13.31
CA PHE A 204 11.53 1.39 -12.26
C PHE A 204 11.16 2.80 -12.73
N LEU A 205 12.08 3.49 -13.41
CA LEU A 205 11.87 4.84 -13.89
C LEU A 205 10.76 4.93 -14.93
N GLU A 206 10.74 3.99 -15.86
CA GLU A 206 9.65 3.90 -16.83
C GLU A 206 8.30 3.71 -16.14
N ASP A 207 8.22 2.80 -15.17
CA ASP A 207 7.00 2.55 -14.41
C ASP A 207 6.59 3.75 -13.54
N ALA A 208 7.56 4.43 -12.91
CA ALA A 208 7.33 5.60 -12.07
C ALA A 208 6.76 6.76 -12.90
N GLU A 209 7.20 6.94 -14.14
CA GLU A 209 6.68 7.98 -15.02
C GLU A 209 5.16 7.83 -15.25
N TYR A 210 4.67 6.62 -15.55
CA TYR A 210 3.23 6.38 -15.73
C TYR A 210 2.43 6.68 -14.45
N MET A 211 2.96 6.28 -13.29
CA MET A 211 2.29 6.50 -12.01
C MET A 211 2.27 7.98 -11.62
N LEU A 212 3.40 8.69 -11.74
CA LEU A 212 3.51 10.11 -11.40
C LEU A 212 2.67 10.99 -12.33
N ARG A 213 2.58 10.65 -13.62
CA ARG A 213 1.65 11.33 -14.54
C ARG A 213 0.19 11.17 -14.09
N ALA A 214 -0.19 10.04 -13.51
CA ALA A 214 -1.52 9.86 -12.93
C ALA A 214 -1.72 10.76 -11.70
N VAL A 215 -0.74 10.84 -10.81
CA VAL A 215 -0.75 11.73 -9.63
C VAL A 215 -0.85 13.21 -10.03
N GLU A 216 -0.09 13.63 -11.04
CA GLU A 216 -0.08 15.01 -11.54
C GLU A 216 -1.49 15.50 -11.92
N ARG A 217 -2.26 14.63 -12.57
CA ARG A 217 -3.64 14.93 -12.97
C ARG A 217 -4.60 15.02 -11.79
N MET A 218 -4.27 14.34 -10.69
CA MET A 218 -5.07 14.32 -9.49
C MET A 218 -4.85 15.53 -8.57
N LYS A 219 -3.72 16.24 -8.69
CA LYS A 219 -3.36 17.36 -7.79
C LYS A 219 -4.48 18.39 -7.61
N ARG A 220 -5.22 18.68 -8.68
CA ARG A 220 -6.32 19.65 -8.68
C ARG A 220 -7.51 19.22 -7.80
N TYR A 221 -7.60 17.94 -7.48
CA TYR A 221 -8.73 17.34 -6.76
C TYR A 221 -8.35 16.87 -5.36
N PHE A 222 -7.12 16.43 -5.16
CA PHE A 222 -6.67 15.83 -3.90
C PHE A 222 -5.32 16.39 -3.46
N ARG A 223 -5.28 16.96 -2.25
CA ARG A 223 -4.06 17.53 -1.66
C ARG A 223 -2.96 16.47 -1.44
N GLN A 224 -3.34 15.22 -1.19
CA GLN A 224 -2.41 14.11 -1.06
C GLN A 224 -1.66 13.84 -2.37
N ALA A 225 -2.30 14.07 -3.52
CA ALA A 225 -1.64 13.96 -4.82
C ALA A 225 -0.68 15.13 -5.08
N GLU A 226 -1.07 16.33 -4.65
CA GLU A 226 -0.19 17.51 -4.66
C GLU A 226 1.08 17.23 -3.85
N TRP A 227 0.94 16.79 -2.60
CA TRP A 227 2.07 16.44 -1.75
C TRP A 227 2.96 15.35 -2.31
N LEU A 228 2.38 14.28 -2.85
CA LEU A 228 3.19 13.19 -3.40
C LEU A 228 4.02 13.68 -4.58
N ALA A 229 3.40 14.40 -5.51
CA ALA A 229 4.14 14.88 -6.66
C ALA A 229 5.12 15.98 -6.25
N GLU A 230 4.75 16.96 -5.43
CA GLU A 230 5.72 17.94 -4.90
C GLU A 230 6.86 17.27 -4.13
N GLY A 231 6.58 16.28 -3.29
CA GLY A 231 7.61 15.55 -2.53
C GLY A 231 8.54 14.72 -3.41
N VAL A 232 8.09 14.28 -4.58
CA VAL A 232 8.94 13.61 -5.58
C VAL A 232 9.73 14.63 -6.41
N TRP A 233 9.18 15.82 -6.67
CA TRP A 233 9.82 16.85 -7.49
C TRP A 233 10.69 17.86 -6.69
N ASN A 234 10.53 17.96 -5.37
CA ASN A 234 11.18 18.96 -4.51
C ASN A 234 12.18 18.36 -3.51
N PHE A 235 12.90 17.30 -3.88
CA PHE A 235 14.02 16.80 -3.07
C PHE A 235 15.11 17.86 -2.80
N ASP A 236 15.13 18.94 -3.57
CA ASP A 236 16.09 20.06 -3.50
C ASP A 236 15.68 21.25 -2.59
N GLN A 237 14.54 21.23 -1.89
CA GLN A 237 14.11 22.38 -1.05
C GLN A 237 13.70 21.94 0.36
N PRO A 238 14.24 22.57 1.44
CA PRO A 238 13.74 22.35 2.80
C PRO A 238 12.33 22.94 2.93
N TYR A 239 11.35 22.08 3.21
CA TYR A 239 9.93 22.42 3.37
C TYR A 239 9.68 23.71 4.18
N PRO A 240 9.08 24.76 3.57
CA PRO A 240 8.65 25.92 4.31
C PRO A 240 7.14 25.83 4.65
N HIS A 241 6.84 25.88 5.95
CA HIS A 241 5.54 26.21 6.55
C HIS A 241 4.41 25.16 6.53
N ALA A 242 4.51 24.19 7.45
CA ALA A 242 3.31 23.58 8.02
C ALA A 242 2.78 24.44 9.19
N VAL A 243 1.93 25.41 8.88
CA VAL A 243 1.17 26.14 9.89
C VAL A 243 -0.12 25.35 10.17
N GLY A 244 -0.17 24.72 11.35
CA GLY A 244 -1.42 24.59 12.13
C GLY A 244 -2.39 23.45 11.81
N GLY A 245 -1.94 22.32 11.24
CA GLY A 245 -2.72 21.08 11.20
C GLY A 245 -2.10 20.02 12.09
N ASN A 246 -2.87 19.46 13.03
CA ASN A 246 -2.41 18.46 13.99
C ASN A 246 -1.70 17.27 13.29
N TRP A 247 -0.42 17.06 13.61
CA TRP A 247 0.49 16.11 12.97
C TRP A 247 0.35 14.65 13.45
N GLN A 248 -0.60 14.38 14.35
CA GLN A 248 -0.78 13.06 14.95
C GLN A 248 -1.48 12.03 14.04
N ASP A 249 -2.14 12.46 12.95
CA ASP A 249 -2.87 11.54 12.06
C ASP A 249 -2.04 11.00 10.87
N ILE A 250 -0.85 11.55 10.61
CA ILE A 250 0.06 11.11 9.53
C ILE A 250 1.29 10.37 10.10
N SER A 251 1.61 10.56 11.39
CA SER A 251 2.74 9.93 12.09
C SER A 251 2.59 8.41 12.27
N ALA A 252 1.39 7.84 12.08
CA ALA A 252 1.17 6.39 12.10
C ALA A 252 1.59 5.68 10.79
N PHE A 253 1.95 6.42 9.73
CA PHE A 253 2.23 5.83 8.40
C PHE A 253 3.70 5.85 7.97
N SER A 254 4.63 6.48 8.71
CA SER A 254 6.02 6.68 8.21
C SER A 254 7.14 6.67 9.27
N THR A 255 6.86 6.88 10.56
CA THR A 255 7.89 7.33 11.51
C THR A 255 8.89 6.27 12.01
N SER A 256 8.89 5.03 11.51
CA SER A 256 10.02 4.10 11.74
C SER A 256 10.84 3.80 10.47
N ALA A 257 10.38 4.24 9.30
CA ALA A 257 11.05 3.99 8.01
C ALA A 257 12.13 5.03 7.69
N LEU A 258 12.04 6.23 8.28
CA LEU A 258 13.00 7.31 8.14
C LEU A 258 14.03 7.36 9.29
N ALA A 259 14.04 6.38 10.19
CA ALA A 259 15.04 6.29 11.26
C ALA A 259 16.40 5.76 10.76
N GLN A 260 16.48 5.35 9.50
CA GLN A 260 17.73 5.20 8.77
C GLN A 260 17.74 6.24 7.67
N GLU A 261 18.68 7.18 7.77
CA GLU A 261 18.96 8.09 6.66
C GLU A 261 19.17 7.24 5.40
N PRO A 262 18.52 7.56 4.27
CA PRO A 262 18.83 6.89 3.02
C PRO A 262 20.31 7.13 2.72
N PRO A 263 21.09 6.10 2.35
CA PRO A 263 22.49 6.30 1.97
C PRO A 263 22.57 7.37 0.88
N ASP A 264 23.64 8.17 0.86
CA ASP A 264 23.85 9.28 -0.09
C ASP A 264 23.58 8.89 -1.56
N ASP A 265 23.75 7.60 -1.88
CA ASP A 265 23.47 6.99 -3.17
C ASP A 265 21.99 7.11 -3.62
N VAL A 266 21.02 7.15 -2.71
CA VAL A 266 19.57 7.26 -3.03
C VAL A 266 19.20 8.67 -3.47
N ILE A 267 19.70 9.67 -2.75
CA ILE A 267 19.50 11.08 -3.09
C ILE A 267 20.19 11.35 -4.43
N THR A 268 21.39 10.81 -4.62
CA THR A 268 22.10 10.87 -5.90
C THR A 268 21.35 10.17 -7.03
N LEU A 269 20.69 9.03 -6.76
CA LEU A 269 19.89 8.29 -7.74
C LEU A 269 18.60 9.05 -8.11
N LEU A 270 17.98 9.75 -7.16
CA LEU A 270 16.79 10.57 -7.36
C LEU A 270 17.12 11.90 -8.08
N ASP A 271 18.26 12.51 -7.78
CA ASP A 271 18.80 13.70 -8.47
C ASP A 271 19.11 13.43 -9.94
N GLN A 272 19.55 12.20 -10.27
CA GLN A 272 19.75 11.78 -11.66
C GLN A 272 18.45 11.62 -12.47
N LEU A 273 17.28 11.65 -11.82
CA LEU A 273 15.97 11.47 -12.48
C LEU A 273 15.37 12.76 -13.02
N VAL A 274 16.00 13.91 -12.76
CA VAL A 274 15.52 15.22 -13.21
C VAL A 274 16.41 15.73 -14.35
N PRO A 275 15.89 15.88 -15.58
CA PRO A 275 16.58 16.64 -16.61
C PRO A 275 16.76 18.07 -16.12
N SER A 276 18.01 18.51 -16.11
CA SER A 276 18.46 19.84 -15.71
C SER A 276 17.61 20.96 -16.33
N ALA A 277 16.73 21.54 -15.53
CA ALA A 277 16.26 22.90 -15.76
C ALA A 277 17.30 23.85 -15.16
N SER A 278 18.20 24.30 -16.02
CA SER A 278 19.23 25.32 -15.80
C SER A 278 18.87 26.42 -14.80
N GLY A 279 19.76 26.70 -13.85
CA GLY A 279 19.77 27.94 -13.09
C GLY A 279 20.70 27.90 -11.88
N ASP A 280 21.93 28.40 -12.05
CA ASP A 280 22.95 28.60 -11.03
C ASP A 280 22.40 29.15 -9.70
N SER A 281 22.74 28.53 -8.56
CA SER A 281 23.23 29.27 -7.38
C SER A 281 23.93 28.34 -6.39
N GLN A 282 25.22 28.59 -6.15
CA GLN A 282 25.99 28.08 -5.02
C GLN A 282 25.33 28.47 -3.69
N LEU A 283 25.23 27.57 -2.71
CA LEU A 283 25.34 27.95 -1.29
C LEU A 283 25.99 26.85 -0.44
N ASN A 284 27.03 27.30 0.25
CA ASN A 284 27.87 26.64 1.24
C ASN A 284 27.21 26.79 2.63
N GLY A 285 27.20 25.76 3.50
CA GLY A 285 26.72 25.96 4.88
C GLY A 285 26.50 24.70 5.74
N SER A 286 27.49 24.42 6.58
CA SER A 286 27.50 23.63 7.83
C SER A 286 26.17 23.45 8.59
N TRP A 287 25.77 22.21 8.88
CA TRP A 287 24.67 21.87 9.80
C TRP A 287 25.17 21.62 11.23
N GLY A 288 24.79 22.50 12.15
CA GLY A 288 24.90 22.29 13.60
C GLY A 288 23.53 21.87 14.17
N MET A 289 23.51 20.76 14.92
CA MET A 289 22.34 20.26 15.64
C MET A 289 22.25 20.90 17.04
N PRO A 290 21.07 21.34 17.50
CA PRO A 290 20.78 21.44 18.93
C PRO A 290 19.86 20.30 19.39
N GLY A 291 20.31 19.60 20.43
CA GLY A 291 19.54 18.55 21.11
C GLY A 291 18.52 19.11 22.10
N ASP A 292 17.43 18.34 22.27
CA ASP A 292 16.64 18.13 23.49
C ASP A 292 15.19 17.79 23.12
N TRP A 293 14.84 16.50 23.07
CA TRP A 293 13.44 16.05 23.20
C TRP A 293 13.23 14.63 23.76
N MET A 294 14.26 13.95 24.29
CA MET A 294 14.03 12.75 25.12
C MET A 294 13.66 13.14 26.56
N ALA A 295 12.43 13.62 26.75
CA ALA A 295 11.73 13.55 28.03
C ALA A 295 10.27 13.98 27.83
N THR A 296 9.37 13.01 27.72
CA THR A 296 8.11 12.99 28.49
C THR A 296 7.30 11.74 28.15
N GLY A 297 7.00 10.95 29.18
CA GLY A 297 5.80 10.13 29.21
C GLY A 297 5.96 8.64 28.90
N TYR A 298 6.63 7.88 29.77
CA TYR A 298 6.16 6.57 30.22
C TYR A 298 6.88 6.22 31.53
N GLU A 299 6.32 6.65 32.67
CA GLU A 299 6.71 6.11 33.98
C GLU A 299 6.28 4.65 34.03
N ARG A 300 7.27 3.76 33.96
CA ARG A 300 7.13 2.35 34.30
C ARG A 300 7.17 2.24 35.82
N LEU A 301 6.02 1.96 36.43
CA LEU A 301 5.95 1.55 37.83
C LEU A 301 6.60 0.16 37.97
N GLU A 302 7.76 0.13 38.62
CA GLU A 302 8.38 -1.09 39.17
C GLU A 302 8.63 -0.86 40.67
N PRO A 303 8.59 -1.92 41.49
CA PRO A 303 8.31 -1.85 42.92
C PRO A 303 9.52 -1.38 43.75
N SER A 304 9.24 -0.56 44.77
CA SER A 304 10.22 -0.04 45.71
C SER A 304 10.83 -1.15 46.58
N SER A 305 12.13 -1.39 46.40
CA SER A 305 12.97 -2.02 47.42
C SER A 305 13.70 -0.92 48.21
N ASP A 306 13.25 -0.65 49.44
CA ASP A 306 13.94 0.20 50.41
C ASP A 306 15.16 -0.52 51.02
N PRO A 307 16.32 0.17 51.13
CA PRO A 307 17.31 -0.15 52.14
C PRO A 307 17.51 1.01 53.13
N SER A 308 17.18 0.73 54.39
CA SER A 308 17.93 1.06 55.61
C SER A 308 18.38 2.51 55.91
N GLY A 309 18.06 2.99 57.12
CA GLY A 309 18.98 3.88 57.84
C GLY A 309 18.41 4.72 58.98
N ASN A 310 18.33 4.13 60.18
CA ASN A 310 18.53 4.72 61.52
C ASN A 310 18.13 6.19 61.83
N ALA A 311 17.25 6.33 62.84
CA ALA A 311 17.49 7.21 64.00
C ALA A 311 16.60 6.82 65.19
N SER A 312 17.14 6.05 66.14
CA SER A 312 17.05 6.17 67.62
C SER A 312 17.48 4.85 68.26
#